data_AF-A0A1S2NI18-F1
#
_entry.id   AF-A0A1S2NI18-F1
#
_cell.length_a   1.000
_cell.length_b   1.000
_cell.length_c   1.000
_cell.angle_alpha   90.00
_cell.angle_beta   90.00
_cell.angle_gamma   90.00
#
_symmetry.space_group_name_H-M   'P 1'
#
loop_
_entity.id
_entity.type
_entity.pdbx_description
1 polymer ?
#
loop_
_entity_poly.entity_id
_entity_poly.type
_entity_poly.pdbx_seq_one_letter_code
_entity_poly.pdbx_strand_id
1 'polypeptide(L)'
;MHMLHLLEEDGTLGVILPSGVLCASTPGVIEFRKFLVENQYIDTIIQLPLNIFPYVSETTITYILIIQKCVENQKHQIRFIDASEMHERIKSGISLRQLGKKNIKDIMEMVSQNKKNDKMSIANIEQI
;
A
#
# COMPACT_ATOMS: atom_id res chain seq x y z
N MET A 1 5.80 10.39 11.00
CA MET A 1 5.42 11.81 10.94
C MET A 1 6.38 12.67 10.11
N HIS A 2 7.70 12.49 10.19
CA HIS A 2 8.69 13.36 9.52
C HIS A 2 8.46 13.58 8.01
N MET A 3 8.24 12.52 7.22
CA MET A 3 8.03 12.63 5.76
C MET A 3 6.70 13.33 5.39
N LEU A 4 5.66 13.17 6.21
CA LEU A 4 4.35 13.77 5.97
C LEU A 4 4.35 15.29 6.17
N HIS A 5 5.13 15.78 7.14
CA HIS A 5 5.22 17.22 7.43
C HIS A 5 5.98 17.98 6.33
N LEU A 6 6.88 17.30 5.62
CA LEU A 6 7.63 17.85 4.50
C LEU A 6 6.87 17.81 3.17
N LEU A 7 5.71 17.13 3.14
CA LEU A 7 4.90 17.02 1.93
C LEU A 7 4.15 18.33 1.68
N GLU A 8 4.18 18.80 0.44
CA GLU A 8 3.37 19.93 -0.03
C GLU A 8 1.87 19.59 0.08
N GLU A 9 1.00 20.60 0.08
CA GLU A 9 -0.44 20.40 0.31
C GLU A 9 -1.06 19.42 -0.70
N ASP A 10 -0.72 19.52 -1.98
CA ASP A 10 -1.12 18.61 -3.06
C ASP A 10 -0.14 17.43 -3.28
N GLY A 11 0.84 17.27 -2.39
CA GLY A 11 1.87 16.26 -2.52
C GLY A 11 1.34 14.83 -2.30
N THR A 12 1.96 13.89 -3.02
CA THR A 12 1.73 12.45 -2.88
C THR A 12 3.00 11.76 -2.39
N LEU A 13 2.87 10.89 -1.39
CA LEU A 13 3.96 10.12 -0.79
C LEU A 13 3.68 8.62 -0.94
N GLY A 14 4.62 7.88 -1.54
CA GLY A 14 4.61 6.42 -1.55
C GLY A 14 5.62 5.86 -0.57
N VAL A 15 5.19 5.02 0.39
CA VAL A 15 6.09 4.39 1.37
C VAL A 15 5.90 2.88 1.37
N ILE A 16 7.00 2.13 1.40
CA ILE A 16 6.99 0.67 1.56
C ILE A 16 7.12 0.33 3.03
N LEU A 17 6.22 -0.49 3.55
CA LEU A 17 6.13 -0.88 4.96
C LEU A 17 5.97 -2.40 5.09
N PRO A 18 6.54 -3.06 6.11
CA PRO A 18 6.16 -4.42 6.46
C PRO A 18 4.78 -4.44 7.15
N SER A 19 4.10 -5.59 7.10
CA SER A 19 2.76 -5.80 7.67
C SER A 19 2.64 -5.42 9.15
N GLY A 20 3.72 -5.56 9.92
CA GLY A 20 3.75 -5.18 11.33
C GLY A 20 3.37 -3.72 11.59
N VAL A 21 3.69 -2.79 10.67
CA VAL A 21 3.35 -1.36 10.84
C VAL A 21 1.85 -1.09 10.61
N LEU A 22 1.16 -1.96 9.88
CA LEU A 22 -0.28 -1.84 9.63
C LEU A 22 -1.15 -2.73 10.52
N CYS A 23 -0.59 -3.78 11.13
CA CYS A 23 -1.35 -4.78 11.86
C CYS A 23 -0.98 -4.91 13.34
N ALA A 24 0.18 -4.40 13.79
CA ALA A 24 0.57 -4.56 15.19
C ALA A 24 -0.37 -3.80 16.14
N SER A 25 -0.69 -4.45 17.26
CA SER A 25 -1.55 -3.89 18.32
C SER A 25 -0.77 -3.08 19.36
N THR A 26 0.44 -2.61 19.03
CA THR A 26 1.18 -1.73 19.94
C THR A 26 0.53 -0.35 19.96
N PRO A 27 0.49 0.35 21.13
CA PRO A 27 -0.23 1.61 21.26
C PRO A 27 0.17 2.66 20.22
N GLY A 28 1.48 2.84 19.97
CA GLY A 28 1.96 3.80 18.98
C GLY A 28 1.58 3.46 17.53
N VAL A 29 1.45 2.18 17.18
CA VAL A 29 1.02 1.76 15.83
C VAL A 29 -0.50 1.95 15.67
N ILE A 30 -1.28 1.71 16.73
CA ILE A 30 -2.72 2.00 16.73
C ILE A 30 -2.96 3.50 16.55
N GLU A 31 -2.28 4.33 17.32
CA GLU A 31 -2.40 5.80 17.24
C GLU A 31 -1.98 6.32 15.87
N PHE A 32 -0.88 5.81 15.31
CA PHE A 32 -0.44 6.16 13.96
C PHE A 32 -1.48 5.79 12.89
N ARG A 33 -2.07 4.58 12.97
CA ARG A 33 -3.14 4.15 12.04
C ARG A 33 -4.37 5.02 12.13
N LYS A 34 -4.83 5.30 13.36
CA LYS A 34 -5.95 6.22 13.60
C LYS A 34 -5.69 7.60 13.01
N PHE A 35 -4.52 8.16 13.29
CA PHE A 35 -4.13 9.47 12.74
C PHE A 35 -4.21 9.50 11.21
N LEU A 36 -3.68 8.48 10.52
CA LEU A 36 -3.72 8.43 9.06
C LEU A 36 -5.14 8.29 8.49
N VAL A 37 -6.00 7.50 9.14
CA VAL A 37 -7.39 7.25 8.69
C VAL A 37 -8.30 8.44 9.00
N GLU A 38 -8.22 9.00 10.21
CA GLU A 38 -9.03 10.15 10.64
C GLU A 38 -8.75 11.40 9.81
N ASN A 39 -7.50 11.62 9.42
CA ASN A 39 -7.11 12.72 8.54
C ASN A 39 -7.30 12.39 7.04
N GLN A 40 -7.82 11.20 6.71
CA GLN A 40 -8.04 10.75 5.32
C GLN A 40 -6.79 10.81 4.44
N TYR A 41 -5.61 10.60 5.04
CA TYR A 41 -4.35 10.72 4.31
C TYR A 41 -4.05 9.50 3.42
N ILE A 42 -4.66 8.34 3.72
CA ILE A 42 -4.42 7.12 2.95
C ILE A 42 -5.34 7.10 1.74
N ASP A 43 -4.74 7.12 0.54
CA ASP A 43 -5.46 6.99 -0.71
C ASP A 43 -5.55 5.52 -1.15
N THR A 44 -4.40 4.82 -1.14
CA THR A 44 -4.31 3.43 -1.64
C THR A 44 -3.33 2.60 -0.81
N ILE A 45 -3.71 1.35 -0.51
CA ILE A 45 -2.87 0.32 0.11
C ILE A 45 -2.67 -0.80 -0.91
N ILE A 46 -1.42 -1.12 -1.24
CA ILE A 46 -1.07 -2.14 -2.22
C ILE A 46 -0.31 -3.26 -1.52
N GLN A 47 -0.85 -4.47 -1.47
CA GLN A 47 -0.13 -5.65 -0.97
C GLN A 47 0.84 -6.15 -2.02
N LEU A 48 2.11 -6.29 -1.67
CA LEU A 48 3.14 -6.80 -2.57
C LEU A 48 3.32 -8.32 -2.44
N PRO A 49 3.90 -8.96 -3.48
CA PRO A 49 4.32 -10.35 -3.41
C PRO A 49 5.27 -10.64 -2.25
N LEU A 50 5.16 -11.83 -1.68
CA LEU A 50 6.16 -12.35 -0.75
C LEU A 50 7.52 -12.49 -1.45
N ASN A 51 8.60 -12.43 -0.68
CA ASN A 51 9.98 -12.60 -1.15
C ASN A 51 10.36 -11.63 -2.27
N ILE A 52 9.79 -10.41 -2.29
CA ILE A 52 10.18 -9.38 -3.25
C ILE A 52 11.41 -8.58 -2.80
N PHE A 53 11.65 -8.51 -1.49
CA PHE A 53 12.79 -7.82 -0.89
C PHE A 53 13.79 -8.84 -0.34
N PRO A 54 15.06 -8.83 -0.79
CA PRO A 54 16.04 -9.86 -0.43
C PRO A 54 16.49 -9.82 1.03
N TYR A 55 16.28 -8.72 1.74
CA TYR A 55 16.70 -8.51 3.13
C TYR A 55 15.54 -8.60 4.13
N VAL A 56 14.35 -8.96 3.67
CA VAL A 56 13.14 -9.10 4.49
C VAL A 56 12.81 -10.59 4.60
N SER A 57 12.31 -11.02 5.77
CA SER A 57 11.92 -12.41 6.00
C SER A 57 10.90 -12.88 4.96
N GLU A 58 11.02 -14.15 4.54
CA GLU A 58 10.14 -14.75 3.52
C GLU A 58 8.66 -14.80 3.92
N THR A 59 8.39 -14.69 5.22
CA THR A 59 7.03 -14.69 5.78
C THR A 59 6.42 -13.30 5.91
N THR A 60 7.20 -12.24 5.67
CA THR A 60 6.75 -10.86 5.87
C THR A 60 6.04 -10.35 4.63
N ILE A 61 4.74 -10.08 4.78
CA ILE A 61 3.97 -9.34 3.78
C ILE A 61 4.41 -7.88 3.83
N THR A 62 4.62 -7.27 2.66
CA THR A 62 4.93 -5.85 2.54
C THR A 62 3.84 -5.13 1.79
N TYR A 63 3.65 -3.86 2.13
CA TYR A 63 2.63 -3.00 1.54
C TYR A 63 3.28 -1.73 1.02
N ILE A 64 2.74 -1.19 -0.07
CA ILE A 64 2.94 0.20 -0.47
C ILE A 64 1.75 0.99 0.06
N LEU A 65 2.02 2.01 0.87
CA LEU A 65 1.04 3.01 1.27
C LEU A 65 1.20 4.24 0.39
N ILE A 66 0.14 4.60 -0.33
CA ILE A 66 0.04 5.86 -1.06
C ILE A 66 -0.72 6.83 -0.16
N ILE A 67 -0.01 7.88 0.25
CA ILE A 67 -0.50 8.95 1.11
C ILE A 67 -0.65 10.22 0.28
N GLN A 68 -1.77 10.92 0.43
CA GLN A 68 -2.02 12.23 -0.17
C GLN A 68 -2.43 13.21 0.92
N LYS A 69 -1.79 14.39 0.97
CA LYS A 69 -2.02 15.37 2.05
C LYS A 69 -3.29 16.19 1.82
N CYS A 70 -3.58 16.53 0.56
CA CYS A 70 -4.85 17.11 0.15
C CYS A 70 -5.51 16.17 -0.85
N VAL A 71 -6.74 15.78 -0.54
CA VAL A 71 -7.61 15.07 -1.46
C VAL A 71 -8.64 16.08 -1.92
N GLU A 72 -8.50 16.58 -3.16
CA GLU A 72 -9.59 17.31 -3.81
C GLU A 72 -10.84 16.40 -3.75
N ASN A 73 -11.84 16.83 -2.97
CA ASN A 73 -13.09 16.11 -2.66
C ASN A 73 -13.02 14.96 -1.63
N GLN A 74 -12.28 15.11 -0.51
CA GLN A 74 -12.39 14.30 0.73
C GLN A 74 -12.94 12.89 0.49
N LYS A 75 -12.12 12.04 -0.14
CA LYS A 75 -12.54 10.67 -0.42
C LYS A 75 -12.62 9.93 0.91
N HIS A 76 -13.84 9.62 1.35
CA HIS A 76 -14.09 8.74 2.49
C HIS A 76 -13.78 7.27 2.18
N GLN A 77 -12.87 7.00 1.24
CA GLN A 77 -12.64 5.70 0.64
C GLN A 77 -11.16 5.40 0.53
N ILE A 78 -10.78 4.24 1.04
CA ILE A 78 -9.43 3.69 0.89
C ILE A 78 -9.49 2.57 -0.15
N ARG A 79 -8.57 2.62 -1.12
CA ARG A 79 -8.40 1.54 -2.10
C ARG A 79 -7.45 0.49 -1.57
N PHE A 80 -7.82 -0.77 -1.73
CA PHE A 80 -6.96 -1.92 -1.42
C PHE A 80 -6.71 -2.69 -2.72
N ILE A 81 -5.44 -2.85 -3.06
CA ILE A 81 -5.00 -3.61 -4.24
C ILE A 81 -4.21 -4.81 -3.75
N ASP A 82 -4.67 -6.01 -4.12
CA ASP A 82 -3.94 -7.25 -3.88
C ASP A 82 -3.07 -7.60 -5.10
N ALA A 83 -1.77 -7.30 -4.99
CA ALA A 83 -0.76 -7.65 -5.97
C ALA A 83 0.11 -8.83 -5.52
N SER A 84 -0.30 -9.61 -4.52
CA SER A 84 0.48 -10.71 -3.94
C SER A 84 0.93 -11.76 -4.97
N GLU A 85 0.07 -12.05 -5.96
CA GLU A 85 0.33 -13.01 -7.05
C GLU A 85 0.94 -12.35 -8.32
N MET A 86 1.23 -11.04 -8.29
CA MET A 86 1.70 -10.29 -9.45
C MET A 86 3.23 -10.27 -9.54
N HIS A 87 3.85 -11.42 -9.74
CA HIS A 87 5.31 -11.51 -9.75
C HIS A 87 5.85 -12.47 -10.81
N GLU A 88 7.16 -12.39 -11.01
CA GLU A 88 7.97 -13.34 -11.77
C GLU A 88 9.04 -13.91 -10.85
N ARG A 89 9.47 -15.16 -11.08
CA ARG A 89 10.64 -15.71 -10.40
C ARG A 89 11.90 -15.14 -11.05
N ILE A 90 12.85 -14.71 -10.24
CA ILE A 90 14.12 -14.18 -10.75
C ILE A 90 14.95 -15.28 -11.41
N LYS A 91 15.04 -16.44 -10.75
CA LYS A 91 15.76 -17.61 -11.25
C LYS A 91 15.16 -18.89 -10.68
N SER A 92 15.25 -19.99 -11.44
CA SER A 92 14.87 -21.31 -10.93
C SER A 92 15.72 -21.68 -9.69
N GLY A 93 15.07 -22.22 -8.65
CA GLY A 93 15.70 -22.58 -7.39
C GLY A 93 15.89 -21.43 -6.39
N ILE A 94 15.56 -20.19 -6.74
CA ILE A 94 15.59 -19.05 -5.82
C ILE A 94 14.15 -18.65 -5.48
N SER A 95 13.83 -18.50 -4.19
CA SER A 95 12.50 -18.12 -3.68
C SER A 95 12.15 -16.65 -3.93
N LEU A 96 13.15 -15.85 -4.32
CA LEU A 96 13.07 -14.42 -4.57
C LEU A 96 12.25 -14.11 -5.84
N ARG A 97 11.33 -13.15 -5.69
CA ARG A 97 10.35 -12.72 -6.68
C ARG A 97 10.66 -11.29 -7.11
N GLN A 98 10.21 -10.91 -8.30
CA GLN A 98 10.29 -9.54 -8.80
C GLN A 98 8.99 -9.13 -9.47
N LEU A 99 8.71 -7.82 -9.52
CA LEU A 99 7.66 -7.30 -10.39
C LEU A 99 8.23 -7.15 -11.79
N GLY A 100 7.68 -7.91 -12.74
CA GLY A 100 7.95 -7.68 -14.16
C GLY A 100 7.34 -6.35 -14.63
N LYS A 101 7.79 -5.85 -15.78
CA LYS A 101 7.27 -4.60 -16.37
C LYS A 101 5.76 -4.62 -16.56
N LYS A 102 5.21 -5.78 -16.97
CA LYS A 102 3.77 -5.98 -17.12
C LYS A 102 3.05 -5.83 -15.78
N ASN A 103 3.54 -6.48 -14.73
CA ASN A 103 2.95 -6.41 -13.40
C ASN A 103 2.91 -4.98 -12.87
N ILE A 104 4.01 -4.23 -13.04
CA ILE A 104 4.08 -2.81 -12.65
C ILE A 104 3.03 -2.00 -13.41
N LYS A 105 2.92 -2.18 -14.73
CA LYS A 105 1.94 -1.48 -15.55
C LYS A 105 0.51 -1.78 -15.10
N ASP A 106 0.19 -3.05 -14.88
CA ASP A 106 -1.13 -3.49 -14.42
C ASP A 106 -1.46 -2.88 -13.05
N ILE A 107 -0.50 -2.84 -12.10
CA ILE A 107 -0.69 -2.19 -10.79
C ILE A 107 -0.92 -0.68 -10.95
N MET A 108 -0.14 -0.01 -11.81
CA MET A 108 -0.31 1.43 -12.07
C MET A 108 -1.68 1.74 -12.69
N GLU A 109 -2.16 0.89 -13.60
CA GLU A 109 -3.51 1.01 -14.15
C GLU A 109 -4.58 0.83 -13.07
N MET A 110 -4.42 -0.13 -12.14
CA MET A 110 -5.34 -0.30 -11.01
C MET A 110 -5.37 0.91 -10.08
N VAL A 111 -4.22 1.50 -9.76
CA VAL A 111 -4.15 2.72 -8.93
C VAL A 111 -4.84 3.90 -9.64
N SER A 112 -4.75 3.97 -10.96
CA SER A 112 -5.32 5.07 -11.76
C SER A 112 -6.83 4.90 -12.01
N GLN A 113 -7.36 3.68 -11.99
CA GLN A 113 -8.75 3.37 -12.30
C GLN A 113 -9.61 3.29 -11.03
N ASN A 114 -10.67 4.10 -10.95
CA ASN A 114 -11.69 4.02 -9.89
C ASN A 114 -12.71 2.87 -10.12
N LYS A 115 -12.28 1.69 -10.57
CA LYS A 115 -13.20 0.57 -10.88
C LYS A 115 -12.88 -0.67 -10.07
N LYS A 116 -13.87 -1.14 -9.29
CA LYS A 116 -13.79 -2.43 -8.60
C LYS A 116 -13.51 -3.56 -9.60
N ASN A 117 -12.56 -4.42 -9.26
CA ASN A 117 -12.25 -5.66 -9.96
C ASN A 117 -11.85 -6.72 -8.91
N ASP A 118 -11.62 -7.97 -9.31
CA ASP A 118 -11.37 -9.07 -8.36
C ASP A 118 -10.12 -8.85 -7.47
N LYS A 119 -9.19 -7.99 -7.87
CA LYS A 119 -7.96 -7.67 -7.14
C LYS A 119 -7.98 -6.31 -6.45
N MET A 120 -9.07 -5.56 -6.60
CA MET A 120 -9.21 -4.21 -6.07
C MET A 120 -10.54 -4.04 -5.34
N SER A 121 -10.44 -3.77 -4.04
CA SER A 121 -11.58 -3.40 -3.22
C SER A 121 -11.50 -1.94 -2.79
N ILE A 122 -12.66 -1.37 -2.48
CA ILE A 122 -12.80 0.00 -2.00
C ILE A 122 -13.59 -0.11 -0.71
N ALA A 123 -13.02 0.35 0.39
CA ALA A 123 -13.67 0.38 1.68
C ALA A 123 -13.92 1.83 2.11
N ASN A 124 -15.10 2.09 2.66
CA ASN A 124 -15.37 3.39 3.26
C ASN A 124 -14.66 3.48 4.63
N ILE A 125 -14.27 4.68 5.04
CA ILE A 125 -13.61 4.90 6.34
C ILE A 125 -14.47 4.39 7.52
N GLU A 126 -15.80 4.47 7.42
CA GLU A 126 -16.73 3.94 8.44
C GLU A 126 -16.63 2.41 8.65
N GLN A 127 -15.99 1.69 7.73
CA GLN A 127 -15.84 0.24 7.76
C GLN A 127 -14.46 -0.21 8.28
N ILE A 128 -13.56 0.73 8.61
CA ILE A 128 -12.16 0.50 8.97
C ILE A 128 -11.92 0.87 10.43
#